data_AF-A0A3L6JG51-F1
#
_entry.id   AF-A0A3L6JG51-F1
#
_cell.length_a   1.000
_cell.length_b   1.000
_cell.length_c   1.000
_cell.angle_alpha   90.00
_cell.angle_beta   90.00
_cell.angle_gamma   90.00
#
_symmetry.space_group_name_H-M   'P 1'
#
loop_
_entity.id
_entity.type
_entity.pdbx_description
1 polymer ?
#
loop_
_entity_poly.entity_id
_entity_poly.type
_entity_poly.pdbx_seq_one_letter_code
_entity_poly.pdbx_strand_id
1 'polypeptide(L)'
;MLLVLAYLFRMRGSPISVVEAVDFLSFKCRYGAPTDVRKMLAAAVKNGMVTLKDDNILAQFLYDKQSLPLNLLCAVLDKVQFNEDIEPIH
;
A
#
# COMPACT_ATOMS: atom_id res chain seq x y z
N MET A 1 4.23 -4.94 4.38
CA MET A 1 2.80 -5.21 4.25
C MET A 1 1.95 -4.08 4.83
N LEU A 2 2.06 -3.73 6.12
CA LEU A 2 1.23 -2.66 6.73
C LEU A 2 1.34 -1.31 6.00
N LEU A 3 2.55 -0.86 5.67
CA LEU A 3 2.76 0.38 4.90
C LEU A 3 2.16 0.34 3.49
N VAL A 4 2.19 -0.84 2.85
CA VAL A 4 1.61 -1.04 1.51
C VAL A 4 0.09 -0.95 1.57
N LEU A 5 -0.54 -1.59 2.57
CA LEU A 5 -1.98 -1.51 2.79
C LEU A 5 -2.40 -0.09 3.20
N ALA A 6 -1.64 0.57 4.08
CA ALA A 6 -1.90 1.95 4.47
C ALA A 6 -1.84 2.90 3.26
N TYR A 7 -0.83 2.73 2.39
CA TYR A 7 -0.73 3.50 1.16
C TYR A 7 -1.90 3.21 0.21
N LEU A 8 -2.28 1.94 0.04
CA LEU A 8 -3.45 1.55 -0.77
C LEU A 8 -4.72 2.27 -0.30
N PHE A 9 -5.07 2.14 0.97
CA PHE A 9 -6.31 2.71 1.51
C PHE A 9 -6.27 4.25 1.60
N ARG A 10 -5.08 4.85 1.77
CA ARG A 10 -4.91 6.30 1.69
C ARG A 10 -5.14 6.84 0.27
N MET A 11 -4.68 6.11 -0.75
CA MET A 11 -4.77 6.56 -2.15
C MET A 11 -6.09 6.21 -2.83
N ARG A 12 -6.71 5.08 -2.44
CA ARG A 12 -7.91 4.55 -3.10
C ARG A 12 -9.15 4.53 -2.21
N GLY A 13 -9.01 4.82 -0.93
CA GLY A 13 -10.10 4.75 0.04
C GLY A 13 -10.42 3.32 0.49
N SER A 14 -11.36 3.22 1.42
CA SER A 14 -11.92 1.97 1.95
C SER A 14 -13.46 2.09 1.93
N PRO A 15 -14.21 1.13 1.36
CA PRO A 15 -13.76 -0.13 0.77
C PRO A 15 -13.12 0.04 -0.63
N ILE A 16 -12.32 -0.94 -1.04
CA ILE A 16 -11.78 -1.05 -2.41
C ILE A 16 -11.95 -2.48 -2.95
N SER A 17 -12.25 -2.63 -4.24
CA SER A 17 -12.37 -3.96 -4.84
C SER A 17 -11.01 -4.69 -4.89
N VAL A 18 -11.01 -6.02 -4.79
CA VAL A 18 -9.79 -6.82 -4.91
C VAL A 18 -9.12 -6.60 -6.27
N VAL A 19 -9.91 -6.46 -7.35
CA VAL A 19 -9.40 -6.24 -8.71
C VAL A 19 -8.67 -4.90 -8.78
N GLU A 20 -9.27 -3.83 -8.29
CA GLU A 20 -8.66 -2.50 -8.27
C GLU A 20 -7.43 -2.44 -7.36
N ALA A 21 -7.48 -3.08 -6.19
CA ALA A 21 -6.34 -3.17 -5.28
C ALA A 21 -5.15 -3.88 -5.95
N VAL A 22 -5.41 -4.99 -6.64
CA VAL A 22 -4.38 -5.74 -7.36
C VAL A 22 -3.82 -4.93 -8.52
N ASP A 23 -4.68 -4.29 -9.31
CA ASP A 23 -4.27 -3.46 -10.44
C ASP A 23 -3.38 -2.30 -9.99
N PHE A 24 -3.83 -1.55 -8.99
CA PHE A 24 -3.09 -0.43 -8.44
C PHE A 24 -1.73 -0.86 -7.89
N LEU A 25 -1.69 -1.87 -7.01
CA LEU A 25 -0.46 -2.31 -6.38
C LEU A 25 0.53 -2.92 -7.39
N SER A 26 0.04 -3.65 -8.39
CA SER A 26 0.90 -4.34 -9.36
C SER A 26 1.40 -3.39 -10.45
N PHE A 27 0.52 -2.57 -11.03
CA PHE A 27 0.85 -1.81 -12.23
C PHE A 27 1.15 -0.34 -11.96
N LYS A 28 0.51 0.27 -10.95
CA LYS A 28 0.80 1.67 -10.57
C LYS A 28 1.95 1.76 -9.59
N CYS A 29 1.97 0.89 -8.57
CA CYS A 29 2.99 0.92 -7.52
C CYS A 29 4.16 -0.05 -7.74
N ARG A 30 4.01 -1.03 -8.65
CA ARG A 30 5.04 -2.05 -8.96
C ARG A 30 5.49 -2.86 -7.73
N TYR A 31 4.59 -3.12 -6.78
CA TYR A 31 4.92 -3.89 -5.57
C TYR A 31 5.10 -5.40 -5.80
N GLY A 32 4.70 -5.91 -6.97
CA GLY A 32 4.85 -7.31 -7.34
C GLY A 32 3.93 -7.70 -8.49
N ALA A 33 4.06 -8.94 -8.95
CA ALA A 33 3.12 -9.49 -9.94
C ALA A 33 1.71 -9.61 -9.32
N PRO A 34 0.63 -9.57 -10.13
CA PRO A 34 -0.74 -9.70 -9.64
C PRO A 34 -0.97 -10.93 -8.75
N THR A 35 -0.31 -12.05 -9.06
CA THR A 35 -0.34 -13.28 -8.26
C THR A 35 0.23 -13.09 -6.86
N ASP A 36 1.32 -12.36 -6.72
CA ASP A 36 1.98 -12.13 -5.43
C ASP A 36 1.23 -11.10 -4.60
N VAL A 37 0.67 -10.07 -5.25
CA VAL A 37 -0.22 -9.11 -4.59
C VAL A 37 -1.46 -9.80 -4.05
N ARG A 38 -2.09 -10.71 -4.81
CA ARG A 38 -3.22 -11.50 -4.33
C ARG A 38 -2.87 -12.35 -3.11
N LYS A 39 -1.69 -12.99 -3.11
CA LYS A 39 -1.19 -13.73 -1.94
C LYS A 39 -0.98 -12.81 -0.73
N MET A 40 -0.43 -11.61 -0.94
CA MET A 40 -0.26 -10.61 0.11
C MET A 40 -1.61 -10.17 0.70
N LEU A 41 -2.60 -9.88 -0.14
CA LEU A 41 -3.95 -9.51 0.31
C LEU A 41 -4.63 -10.66 1.06
N ALA A 42 -4.49 -11.90 0.58
CA ALA A 42 -4.99 -13.08 1.28
C ALA A 42 -4.32 -13.26 2.66
N ALA A 43 -3.01 -13.02 2.75
CA ALA A 43 -2.30 -13.03 4.03
C ALA A 43 -2.77 -11.90 4.96
N ALA A 44 -3.07 -10.72 4.43
CA ALA A 44 -3.62 -9.61 5.19
C ALA A 44 -5.01 -9.91 5.76
N VAL A 45 -5.87 -10.60 4.98
CA VAL A 45 -7.18 -11.10 5.45
C VAL A 45 -6.98 -12.11 6.58
N LYS A 46 -6.12 -13.12 6.35
CA LYS A 46 -5.83 -14.17 7.34
C LYS A 46 -5.31 -13.61 8.66
N ASN A 47 -4.52 -12.55 8.60
CA ASN A 47 -3.94 -11.89 9.78
C ASN A 47 -4.85 -10.82 10.41
N GLY A 48 -6.11 -10.69 9.95
CA GLY A 48 -7.06 -9.72 10.52
C GLY A 48 -6.69 -8.26 10.26
N MET A 49 -5.88 -7.97 9.24
CA MET A 49 -5.54 -6.59 8.88
C MET A 49 -6.61 -5.96 7.98
N VAL A 50 -7.27 -6.78 7.16
CA VAL A 50 -8.35 -6.35 6.28
C VAL A 50 -9.50 -7.36 6.33
N THR A 51 -10.73 -6.87 6.16
CA THR A 51 -11.92 -7.73 6.00
C THR A 51 -12.20 -7.88 4.52
N LEU A 52 -12.52 -9.08 4.05
CA LEU A 52 -13.06 -9.30 2.71
C LEU A 52 -14.60 -9.41 2.80
N LYS A 53 -15.31 -8.58 2.05
CA LYS A 53 -16.78 -8.60 1.94
C LYS A 53 -17.19 -8.31 0.49
N ASP A 54 -17.93 -9.22 -0.14
CA ASP A 54 -18.48 -9.05 -1.49
C ASP A 54 -17.43 -8.54 -2.50
N ASP A 55 -16.28 -9.22 -2.57
CA ASP A 55 -15.10 -8.87 -3.39
C ASP A 55 -14.43 -7.52 -3.10
N ASN A 56 -14.81 -6.87 -2.00
CA ASN A 56 -14.19 -5.65 -1.50
C ASN A 56 -13.38 -5.92 -0.24
N ILE A 57 -12.20 -5.29 -0.16
CA ILE A 57 -11.38 -5.27 1.04
C ILE A 57 -11.62 -3.98 1.83
N LEU A 58 -11.81 -4.14 3.14
CA LEU A 58 -11.99 -3.05 4.09
C LEU A 58 -10.81 -3.06 5.07
N ALA A 59 -10.22 -1.89 5.33
CA ALA A 59 -9.19 -1.78 6.36
C ALA A 59 -9.77 -2.03 7.76
N GLN A 60 -9.13 -2.87 8.56
CA GLN A 60 -9.43 -2.99 10.00
C GLN A 60 -8.47 -2.16 10.87
N PHE A 61 -7.61 -1.36 10.25
CA PHE A 61 -6.64 -0.51 10.94
C PHE A 61 -6.87 0.96 10.58
N LEU A 62 -6.57 1.86 11.52
CA LEU A 62 -6.59 3.30 11.28
C LEU A 62 -5.36 3.66 10.43
N TYR A 63 -5.57 4.04 9.18
CA TYR A 63 -4.50 4.49 8.25
C TYR A 63 -4.46 6.02 8.10
N ASP A 64 -5.51 6.72 8.53
CA ASP A 64 -5.60 8.19 8.46
C ASP A 64 -4.82 8.91 9.57
N LYS A 65 -4.36 8.17 10.59
CA LYS A 65 -3.70 8.71 11.79
C LYS A 65 -2.28 8.17 12.02
N GLN A 66 -1.71 7.43 11.07
CA GLN A 66 -0.34 6.94 11.21
C GLN A 66 0.64 8.09 10.93
N SER A 67 0.87 8.91 11.95
CA SER A 67 2.17 9.54 12.16
C SER A 67 3.20 8.41 12.15
N LEU A 68 3.96 8.27 11.06
CA LEU A 68 5.18 7.47 11.08
C LEU A 68 5.99 7.97 12.27
N PRO A 69 6.27 7.13 13.29
CA PRO A 69 7.12 7.58 14.37
C PRO A 69 8.45 8.03 13.77
N LEU A 70 9.01 9.11 14.29
CA LEU A 70 10.11 9.86 13.65
C LEU A 70 11.27 8.95 13.22
N ASN A 71 11.53 7.91 14.02
CA ASN A 71 12.54 6.88 13.75
C ASN A 71 12.28 6.08 12.46
N LEU A 72 11.03 5.77 12.12
CA LEU A 72 10.63 5.10 10.89
C LEU A 72 10.61 6.06 9.70
N LEU A 73 10.28 7.34 9.93
CA LEU A 73 10.38 8.38 8.91
C LEU A 73 11.85 8.59 8.49
N CYS A 74 12.77 8.71 9.45
CA CYS A 74 14.20 8.83 9.20
C CYS A 74 14.76 7.60 8.43
N ALA A 75 14.37 6.39 8.82
CA ALA A 75 14.80 5.16 8.16
C ALA A 75 14.32 5.01 6.70
N VAL A 76 13.25 5.73 6.30
CA VAL A 76 12.72 5.74 4.94
C VAL A 76 13.25 6.94 4.14
N LEU A 77 13.43 8.10 4.78
CA LEU A 77 14.06 9.30 4.18
C LEU A 77 15.48 9.00 3.68
N ASP A 78 16.27 8.24 4.44
CA ASP A 78 17.62 7.85 4.04
C ASP A 78 17.65 6.90 2.82
N LYS A 79 16.50 6.30 2.44
CA LYS A 79 16.38 5.41 1.28
C LYS A 79 15.65 6.04 0.09
N VAL A 80 15.06 7.22 0.26
CA VAL A 80 14.33 7.94 -0.79
C VAL A 80 14.74 9.40 -0.73
N GLN A 81 16.01 9.68 -1.01
CA GLN A 81 16.42 11.00 -1.48
C GLN A 81 16.22 11.04 -3.00
N PHE A 82 15.15 11.69 -3.44
CA PHE A 82 15.17 12.28 -4.77
C PHE A 82 16.04 13.52 -4.67
N ASN A 83 17.22 13.49 -5.31
CA ASN A 83 17.93 14.73 -5.59
C ASN A 83 17.01 15.57 -6.47
N GLU A 84 16.67 16.77 -6.01
CA GLU A 84 15.85 17.73 -6.75
C GLU A 84 16.56 18.29 -8.01
N ASP A 85 17.75 17.77 -8.34
CA ASP A 85 18.56 18.11 -9.53
C ASP A 85 18.43 17.10 -10.69
N ILE A 86 17.36 16.30 -10.76
CA ILE A 86 17.15 15.43 -11.94
C ILE A 86 16.36 16.19 -13.00
N GLU A 87 17.07 16.76 -13.98
CA GLU A 87 16.45 17.29 -15.20
C GLU A 87 15.64 16.19 -15.92
N PRO A 88 14.44 16.51 -16.45
CA PRO A 88 13.62 15.55 -17.18
C PRO A 88 14.33 15.10 -18.45
N ILE A 89 14.44 13.78 -18.65
CA ILE A 89 14.98 13.21 -19.89
C ILE A 89 13.95 13.42 -21.01
N HIS A 90 14.40 14.07 -22.10
CA HIS A 90 13.69 14.20 -23.38
C HIS A 90 13.61 12.88 -24.15
#